data_AF-A0A0R1X3Q6-F1
#
_entry.id   AF-A0A0R1X3Q6-F1
#
_cell.length_a   1.000
_cell.length_b   1.000
_cell.length_c   1.000
_cell.angle_alpha   90.00
_cell.angle_beta   90.00
_cell.angle_gamma   90.00
#
_symmetry.space_group_name_H-M   'P 1'
#
loop_
_entity.id
_entity.type
_entity.pdbx_description
1 polymer ?
#
loop_
_entity_poly.entity_id
_entity_poly.type
_entity_poly.pdbx_seq_one_letter_code
_entity_poly.pdbx_strand_id
1 'polypeptide(L)' 'MIARALYRDAPILLLDEPTAALDALAESALYQNYQKMAAGKTSLFISHRLASTRFSDRILFLQ' A
#
# COMPACT_ATOMS: atom_id res chain seq x y z
N MET A 1 8.99 5.93 4.50
CA MET A 1 8.17 5.38 5.61
C MET A 1 7.79 3.92 5.40
N ILE A 2 7.39 3.53 4.19
CA ILE A 2 7.00 2.15 3.84
C ILE A 2 8.05 1.11 4.30
N ALA A 3 9.33 1.31 4.00
CA ALA A 3 10.39 0.39 4.42
C ALA A 3 10.39 0.08 5.94
N ARG A 4 10.09 1.06 6.79
CA ARG A 4 9.97 0.87 8.24
C ARG A 4 8.73 0.06 8.62
N ALA A 5 7.61 0.30 7.95
CA ALA A 5 6.38 -0.45 8.16
C ALA A 5 6.56 -1.93 7.76
N LEU A 6 7.31 -2.16 6.67
CA LEU A 6 7.63 -3.48 6.15
C LEU A 6 8.59 -4.26 7.05
N TYR A 7 9.61 -3.59 7.62
CA TYR A 7 10.59 -4.22 8.49
C TYR A 7 10.03 -4.67 9.85
N ARG A 8 8.88 -4.13 10.27
CA ARG A 8 8.28 -4.39 11.59
C ARG A 8 7.58 -5.74 11.71
N ASP A 9 7.46 -6.49 10.61
CA ASP A 9 6.75 -7.79 10.52
C ASP A 9 5.43 -7.84 11.32
N ALA A 10 4.63 -6.76 11.23
CA ALA A 10 3.36 -6.68 11.93
C ALA A 10 2.27 -7.48 11.19
N PRO A 11 1.27 -8.04 11.91
CA PRO A 11 0.13 -8.71 11.29
C PRO A 11 -0.82 -7.74 10.57
N ILE A 12 -0.75 -6.46 10.91
CA ILE A 12 -1.53 -5.37 10.31
C ILE A 12 -0.58 -4.31 9.75
N LEU A 13 -0.76 -3.99 8.48
CA LEU A 13 -0.03 -2.93 7.78
C LEU A 13 -0.97 -1.75 7.53
N LEU A 14 -0.60 -0.57 8.03
CA LEU A 14 -1.32 0.69 7.79
C LEU A 14 -0.44 1.60 6.94
N LEU A 15 -0.94 2.00 5.78
CA LEU A 15 -0.23 2.88 4.86
C LEU A 15 -1.10 4.08 4.53
N ASP A 16 -0.67 5.24 5.02
CA ASP A 16 -1.30 6.52 4.72
C ASP A 16 -0.51 7.23 3.63
N GLU A 17 -1.13 7.39 2.45
CA GLU A 17 -0.53 7.96 1.25
C GLU A 17 0.94 7.53 0.97
N PRO A 18 1.24 6.22 0.94
CA PRO A 18 2.62 5.75 0.87
C PRO A 18 3.36 6.18 -0.41
N THR A 19 2.62 6.53 -1.47
CA THR A 19 3.16 6.87 -2.78
C THR A 19 3.23 8.36 -3.11
N ALA A 20 2.84 9.26 -2.20
CA ALA A 20 2.74 10.69 -2.48
C ALA A 20 4.03 11.34 -3.01
N ALA A 21 5.19 10.78 -2.66
CA ALA A 21 6.50 11.28 -3.09
C ALA A 21 7.18 10.41 -4.17
N LEU A 22 6.49 9.42 -4.74
CA LEU A 22 7.06 8.50 -5.73
C LEU A 22 6.63 8.88 -7.15
N ASP A 23 7.55 8.73 -8.10
CA ASP A 23 7.21 8.77 -9.52
C ASP A 23 6.44 7.50 -9.94
N ALA A 24 5.83 7.54 -11.12
CA ALA A 24 4.99 6.43 -11.60
C ALA A 24 5.74 5.09 -11.74
N LEU A 25 7.05 5.11 -12.03
CA LEU A 25 7.85 3.89 -12.14
C LEU A 25 8.08 3.28 -10.76
N ALA A 26 8.44 4.12 -9.79
CA ALA A 26 8.60 3.72 -8.40
C ALA A 26 7.27 3.27 -7.76
N GLU A 27 6.14 3.90 -8.11
CA GLU A 27 4.80 3.44 -7.72
C GLU A 27 4.52 2.03 -8.23
N SER A 28 4.77 1.77 -9.51
CA SER A 28 4.56 0.46 -10.11
C SER A 28 5.42 -0.63 -9.46
N ALA A 29 6.71 -0.34 -9.25
CA ALA A 29 7.63 -1.26 -8.58
C ALA A 29 7.21 -1.53 -7.12
N LEU A 30 6.72 -0.51 -6.42
CA LEU A 30 6.18 -0.66 -5.08
C LEU A 30 4.97 -1.60 -5.09
N TYR A 31 4.01 -1.43 -6.01
CA TYR A 31 2.81 -2.27 -6.06
C TYR A 31 3.13 -3.74 -6.34
N GLN A 32 4.07 -4.02 -7.25
CA GLN A 32 4.51 -5.38 -7.55
C GLN A 32 5.12 -6.07 -6.32
N ASN A 33 5.86 -5.32 -5.50
CA ASN A 33 6.46 -5.85 -4.28
C ASN A 33 5.43 -5.92 -3.14
N TYR A 34 4.54 -4.94 -3.03
CA TYR A 34 3.55 -4.83 -1.97
C TYR A 34 2.69 -6.09 -1.84
N GLN A 35 2.24 -6.67 -2.95
CA GLN A 35 1.44 -7.90 -2.92
C GLN A 35 2.17 -9.06 -2.23
N LYS A 36 3.48 -9.19 -2.44
CA LYS A 36 4.32 -10.20 -1.75
C LYS A 36 4.47 -9.88 -0.27
N MET A 37 4.56 -8.59 0.08
CA MET A 37 4.79 -8.14 1.45
C MET A 37 3.54 -8.17 2.32
N ALA A 38 2.38 -7.94 1.72
CA ALA A 38 1.07 -8.03 2.36
C ALA A 38 0.55 -9.48 2.43
N ALA A 39 1.21 -10.44 1.79
CA ALA A 39 0.81 -11.84 1.83
C ALA A 39 0.73 -12.35 3.28
N GLY A 40 -0.42 -12.91 3.64
CA GLY A 40 -0.68 -13.42 5.00
C GLY A 40 -0.91 -12.33 6.06
N LYS A 41 -1.05 -11.06 5.66
CA LYS A 41 -1.27 -9.92 6.56
C LYS A 41 -2.54 -9.18 6.18
N THR A 42 -3.14 -8.49 7.16
CA THR A 42 -4.20 -7.52 6.87
C THR A 42 -3.56 -6.18 6.53
N SER A 43 -3.95 -5.55 5.43
CA SER A 43 -3.41 -4.25 5.06
C SER A 43 -4.50 -3.22 4.77
N LEU A 44 -4.34 -2.03 5.34
CA LEU A 44 -5.17 -0.86 5.08
C LEU A 44 -4.34 0.18 4.33
N PHE A 45 -4.71 0.43 3.08
CA PHE A 45 -4.05 1.36 2.18
C PHE A 45 -4.96 2.57 1.94
N ILE A 46 -4.51 3.75 2.33
CA ILE A 46 -5.24 5.01 2.20
C ILE A 46 -4.61 5.81 1.06
N SER A 47 -5.44 6.27 0.12
CA SER A 47 -5.00 7.07 -1.02
C SER A 47 -6.11 7.96 -1.53
N HIS A 48 -5.72 9.13 -2.03
CA HIS A 48 -6.59 10.03 -2.78
C HIS A 48 -6.72 9.66 -4.27
N ARG A 49 -5.95 8.66 -4.75
CA ARG A 49 -5.90 8.25 -6.15
C ARG A 49 -6.50 6.85 -6.29
N LEU A 50 -7.68 6.74 -6.92
CA LEU A 50 -8.34 5.45 -7.16
C LEU A 50 -7.47 4.48 -7.99
N ALA A 51 -6.63 5.00 -8.89
CA ALA A 51 -5.69 4.17 -9.65
C ALA A 51 -4.71 3.41 -8.74
N SER A 52 -4.40 3.97 -7.57
CA SER A 52 -3.52 3.40 -6.55
C SER A 52 -4.18 2.34 -5.68
N THR A 53 -5.48 2.02 -5.86
CA THR A 53 -6.18 0.99 -5.07
C THR A 53 -6.48 -0.27 -5.86
N ARG A 54 -5.92 -0.42 -7.08
CA ARG A 54 -6.23 -1.53 -8.00
C ARG A 54 -5.84 -2.92 -7.47
N PHE A 55 -4.88 -2.99 -6.55
CA PHE A 55 -4.41 -4.24 -5.96
C PHE A 55 -5.17 -4.62 -4.67
N SER A 56 -6.12 -3.78 -4.23
CA SER A 56 -6.87 -4.01 -3.00
C SER A 56 -7.98 -5.03 -3.22
N ASP A 57 -8.13 -5.99 -2.29
CA ASP A 57 -9.24 -6.95 -2.32
C ASP A 57 -10.60 -6.28 -2.11
N ARG A 58 -10.61 -5.17 -1.36
CA ARG A 58 -11.79 -4.36 -1.06
C ARG A 58 -11.43 -2.88 -1.13
N ILE A 59 -12.35 -2.06 -1.63
CA ILE A 59 -12.22 -0.61 -1.70
C ILE A 59 -13.35 0.00 -0.86
N LEU A 60 -13.00 0.86 0.09
CA LEU A 60 -13.95 1.66 0.85
C LEU A 60 -13.80 3.12 0.45
N PHE A 61 -14.92 3.76 0.13
CA PHE A 61 -14.97 5.20 -0.12
C PHE A 61 -15.60 5.89 1.08
N LEU A 62 -14.90 6.88 1.64
CA LEU A 62 -15.35 7.70 2.75
C LEU A 62 -15.59 9.12 2.22
N GLN A 63 -16.74 9.72 2.56
CA GLN A 63 -17.10 11.11 2.23
C GLN A 63 -16.85 12.04 3.39
#